data_AF-A0A7C9W396-F1
#
_entry.id   AF-A0A7C9W396-F1
#
_cell.length_a   1.000
_cell.length_b   1.000
_cell.length_c   1.000
_cell.angle_alpha   90.00
_cell.angle_beta   90.00
_cell.angle_gamma   90.00
#
_symmetry.space_group_name_H-M   'P 1'
#
loop_
_entity.id
_entity.type
_entity.pdbx_description
1 polymer ?
#
loop_
_entity_poly.entity_id
_entity_poly.type
_entity_poly.pdbx_seq_one_letter_code
_entity_poly.pdbx_strand_id
1 'polypeptide(L)'
;MVVERLNIVGEDHEESRDRRILERQFSAATTLSANYWQEAEFLDLNQAVGSRKPRSGPARSAGADLMEFRAVHGAALLLGAYEKMTKKAQEVVANPTGAAVQGFIDVQIPAFVAIRDNINRRWRPSETDAVNQAVQAVYDTAQRVCQSYLNGINGATADKKLANTKILADNATILRSLVPPMAKVVGFPEPPDNDAAVLAKNMREERSKFMGLAAGLSKETGVWKVGELHIVDLLSGAVKIDTSRINIVTQDTFNAELKAWQARLTK
;
A
#
# COMPACT_ATOMS: atom_id res chain seq x y z
N MET A 1 8.55 8.77 -22.73
CA MET A 1 7.07 8.76 -22.67
C MET A 1 6.48 8.86 -24.08
N VAL A 2 5.21 8.51 -24.28
CA VAL A 2 4.50 8.53 -25.57
C VAL A 2 3.39 9.60 -25.57
N VAL A 3 3.37 10.44 -26.61
CA VAL A 3 2.51 11.63 -26.73
C VAL A 3 1.01 11.30 -26.68
N GLU A 4 0.56 10.34 -27.50
CA GLU A 4 -0.87 10.07 -27.69
C GLU A 4 -1.39 8.90 -26.84
N ARG A 5 -0.69 8.60 -25.74
CA ARG A 5 -1.05 7.50 -24.85
C ARG A 5 -1.13 7.97 -23.40
N LEU A 6 -1.85 7.20 -22.61
CA LEU A 6 -1.69 7.25 -21.16
C LEU A 6 -0.35 6.62 -20.78
N ASN A 7 0.48 7.37 -20.07
CA ASN A 7 1.73 6.91 -19.50
C ASN A 7 1.49 6.57 -18.02
N ILE A 8 1.51 5.29 -17.67
CA ILE A 8 1.52 4.84 -16.27
C ILE A 8 2.97 4.88 -15.81
N VAL A 9 3.26 5.75 -14.85
CA VAL A 9 4.62 6.12 -14.48
C VAL A 9 4.85 5.79 -13.01
N GLY A 10 5.89 5.00 -12.75
CA GLY A 10 6.35 4.69 -11.41
C GLY A 10 6.82 5.91 -10.63
N GLU A 11 6.61 5.90 -9.33
CA GLU A 11 7.09 6.94 -8.43
C GLU A 11 7.52 6.38 -7.07
N ASP A 12 8.51 7.06 -6.49
CA ASP A 12 8.61 7.19 -5.05
C ASP A 12 7.78 8.40 -4.61
N HIS A 13 6.81 8.17 -3.72
CA HIS A 13 5.87 9.22 -3.33
C HIS A 13 6.52 10.36 -2.52
N GLU A 14 7.67 10.13 -1.86
CA GLU A 14 8.39 11.15 -1.12
C GLU A 14 9.17 12.04 -2.09
N GLU A 15 9.95 11.43 -2.99
CA GLU A 15 10.70 12.14 -4.02
C GLU A 15 9.78 12.96 -4.94
N SER A 16 8.70 12.34 -5.45
CA SER A 16 7.77 13.02 -6.37
C SER A 16 6.89 14.08 -5.71
N ARG A 17 6.79 14.11 -4.37
CA ARG A 17 6.04 15.16 -3.66
C ARG A 17 6.71 16.53 -3.86
N ASP A 18 8.03 16.58 -3.68
CA ASP A 18 8.77 17.85 -3.65
C ASP A 18 8.94 18.46 -5.04
N ARG A 19 8.95 17.62 -6.09
CA ARG A 19 9.08 18.07 -7.49
C ARG A 19 7.79 18.00 -8.30
N ARG A 20 6.63 17.87 -7.66
CA ARG A 20 5.33 17.65 -8.33
C ARG A 20 4.99 18.70 -9.39
N ILE A 21 5.29 19.97 -9.12
CA ILE A 21 5.06 21.07 -10.07
C ILE A 21 5.91 20.89 -11.32
N LEU A 22 7.18 20.57 -11.14
CA LEU A 22 8.13 20.34 -12.24
C LEU A 22 7.72 19.12 -13.07
N GLU A 23 7.33 18.01 -12.42
CA GLU A 23 6.85 16.83 -13.14
C GLU A 23 5.60 17.12 -13.97
N ARG A 24 4.66 17.95 -13.47
CA ARG A 24 3.48 18.36 -14.25
C ARG A 24 3.87 19.13 -15.51
N GLN A 25 4.83 20.05 -15.42
CA GLN A 25 5.34 20.80 -16.57
C GLN A 25 6.03 19.90 -17.58
N PHE A 26 6.89 18.99 -17.11
CA PHE A 26 7.57 18.01 -17.94
C PHE A 26 6.60 17.08 -18.67
N SER A 27 5.61 16.55 -17.95
CA SER A 27 4.55 15.70 -18.51
C SER A 27 3.79 16.46 -19.59
N ALA A 28 3.33 17.69 -19.31
CA ALA A 28 2.63 18.50 -20.30
C ALA A 28 3.44 18.76 -21.58
N ALA A 29 4.73 19.08 -21.43
CA ALA A 29 5.62 19.31 -22.56
C ALA A 29 5.89 18.03 -23.38
N THR A 30 5.93 16.87 -22.74
CA THR A 30 6.36 15.61 -23.36
C THR A 30 5.20 14.79 -23.91
N THR A 31 4.03 14.85 -23.27
CA THR A 31 2.84 14.10 -23.70
C THR A 31 1.86 14.95 -24.50
N LEU A 32 2.10 16.25 -24.66
CA LEU A 32 1.15 17.22 -25.26
C LEU A 32 -0.26 17.17 -24.63
N SER A 33 -0.34 16.77 -23.36
CA SER A 33 -1.58 16.67 -22.59
C SER A 33 -1.37 17.36 -21.25
N ALA A 34 -2.31 18.21 -20.85
CA ALA A 34 -2.28 18.85 -19.53
C ALA A 34 -2.58 17.86 -18.39
N ASN A 35 -3.00 16.65 -18.72
CA ASN A 35 -3.44 15.69 -17.73
C ASN A 35 -2.27 15.07 -16.95
N TYR A 36 -2.40 15.15 -15.63
CA TYR A 36 -1.47 14.52 -14.70
C TYR A 36 -2.25 14.11 -13.45
N TRP A 37 -2.27 12.81 -13.17
CA TRP A 37 -2.97 12.21 -12.05
C TRP A 37 -2.01 11.54 -11.08
N GLN A 38 -2.26 11.69 -9.80
CA GLN A 38 -1.73 10.82 -8.74
C GLN A 38 -2.53 9.52 -8.67
N GLU A 39 -2.01 8.53 -7.93
CA GLU A 39 -2.61 7.19 -7.83
C GLU A 39 -4.10 7.22 -7.48
N ALA A 40 -4.51 8.12 -6.58
CA ALA A 40 -5.90 8.25 -6.12
C ALA A 40 -6.77 9.20 -6.98
N GLU A 41 -6.19 9.89 -7.96
CA GLU A 41 -6.89 10.89 -8.79
C GLU A 41 -7.39 10.31 -10.12
N PHE A 42 -6.85 9.16 -10.55
CA PHE A 42 -7.24 8.52 -11.80
C PHE A 42 -8.53 7.72 -11.65
N LEU A 43 -9.22 7.50 -12.78
CA LEU A 43 -10.48 6.77 -12.84
C LEU A 43 -10.31 5.33 -12.32
N ASP A 44 -11.26 4.87 -11.50
CA ASP A 44 -11.36 3.44 -11.21
C ASP A 44 -11.85 2.66 -12.44
N LEU A 45 -11.74 1.33 -12.41
CA LEU A 45 -12.14 0.48 -13.53
C LEU A 45 -13.62 0.65 -13.91
N ASN A 46 -14.51 0.83 -12.92
CA ASN A 46 -15.94 0.99 -13.20
C ASN A 46 -16.22 2.31 -13.92
N GLN A 47 -15.52 3.38 -13.52
CA GLN A 47 -15.57 4.69 -14.17
C GLN A 47 -14.99 4.65 -15.58
N ALA A 48 -13.86 3.96 -15.78
CA ALA A 48 -13.19 3.85 -17.08
C ALA A 48 -14.06 3.17 -18.15
N VAL A 49 -14.89 2.20 -17.75
CA VAL A 49 -15.78 1.46 -18.67
C VAL A 49 -17.08 2.22 -18.97
N GLY A 50 -17.32 3.37 -18.32
CA GLY A 50 -18.56 4.15 -18.48
C GLY A 50 -19.81 3.44 -17.94
N SER A 51 -19.62 2.34 -17.21
CA SER A 51 -20.70 1.60 -16.58
C SER A 51 -21.25 2.44 -15.43
N ARG A 52 -22.52 2.85 -15.51
CA ARG A 52 -23.29 3.25 -14.32
C ARG A 52 -23.06 2.16 -13.28
N LYS A 53 -22.59 2.53 -12.08
CA LYS A 53 -22.54 1.60 -10.94
C LYS A 53 -23.82 0.77 -10.96
N PRO A 54 -23.76 -0.58 -10.99
CA PRO A 54 -24.97 -1.38 -10.94
C PRO A 54 -25.74 -0.96 -9.70
N ARG A 55 -26.89 -0.36 -9.94
CA ARG A 55 -27.76 0.25 -8.94
C ARG A 55 -28.33 -0.92 -8.14
N SER A 56 -27.74 -1.20 -6.98
CA SER A 56 -28.30 -2.05 -5.92
C SER A 56 -29.05 -3.29 -6.44
N GLY A 57 -28.32 -4.25 -7.01
CA GLY A 57 -28.84 -5.58 -7.31
C GLY A 57 -28.20 -6.61 -6.37
N PRO A 58 -28.96 -7.55 -5.79
CA PRO A 58 -28.36 -8.68 -5.10
C PRO A 58 -27.68 -9.59 -6.13
N ALA A 59 -26.49 -10.10 -5.77
CA ALA A 59 -25.57 -10.93 -6.56
C ALA A 59 -24.58 -10.18 -7.49
N ARG A 60 -23.65 -9.42 -6.89
CA ARG A 60 -22.27 -9.41 -7.41
C ARG A 60 -21.62 -10.73 -7.01
N SER A 61 -21.28 -11.55 -8.00
CA SER A 61 -20.42 -12.72 -7.83
C SER A 61 -19.01 -12.26 -7.41
N ALA A 62 -18.69 -12.40 -6.12
CA ALA A 62 -17.36 -12.73 -5.56
C ALA A 62 -16.08 -12.04 -6.09
N GLY A 63 -16.16 -10.84 -6.66
CA GLY A 63 -14.97 -10.08 -7.08
C GLY A 63 -14.92 -8.76 -6.34
N ALA A 64 -13.96 -8.61 -5.43
CA ALA A 64 -13.70 -7.34 -4.77
C ALA A 64 -13.32 -6.26 -5.80
N ASP A 65 -13.60 -5.00 -5.49
CA ASP A 65 -13.20 -3.84 -6.28
C ASP A 65 -11.85 -3.26 -5.84
N LEU A 66 -11.36 -2.28 -6.60
CA LEU A 66 -10.07 -1.61 -6.33
C LEU A 66 -9.99 -1.01 -4.92
N MET A 67 -11.10 -0.50 -4.38
CA MET A 67 -11.14 0.12 -3.06
C MET A 67 -11.10 -0.92 -1.96
N GLU A 68 -11.78 -2.06 -2.13
CA GLU A 68 -11.70 -3.19 -1.21
C GLU A 68 -10.28 -3.79 -1.17
N PHE A 69 -9.67 -4.05 -2.34
CA PHE A 69 -8.27 -4.51 -2.39
C PHE A 69 -7.29 -3.49 -1.81
N ARG A 70 -7.54 -2.19 -1.99
CA ARG A 70 -6.75 -1.12 -1.36
C ARG A 70 -6.86 -1.14 0.15
N ALA A 71 -8.07 -1.32 0.69
CA ALA A 71 -8.31 -1.37 2.13
C ALA A 71 -7.60 -2.60 2.74
N VAL A 72 -7.77 -3.78 2.15
CA VAL A 72 -7.13 -5.02 2.64
C VAL A 72 -5.62 -4.97 2.47
N HIS A 73 -5.08 -4.41 1.37
CA HIS A 73 -3.65 -4.22 1.20
C HIS A 73 -3.07 -3.35 2.32
N GLY A 74 -3.70 -2.22 2.66
CA GLY A 74 -3.26 -1.37 3.77
C GLY A 74 -3.23 -2.10 5.11
N ALA A 75 -4.27 -2.86 5.42
CA ALA A 75 -4.33 -3.67 6.64
C ALA A 75 -3.26 -4.78 6.66
N ALA A 76 -3.04 -5.47 5.54
CA ALA A 76 -1.99 -6.48 5.40
C ALA A 76 -0.58 -5.89 5.57
N LEU A 77 -0.32 -4.67 5.06
CA LEU A 77 0.94 -3.96 5.31
C LEU A 77 1.14 -3.64 6.79
N LEU A 78 0.07 -3.23 7.49
CA LEU A 78 0.12 -2.98 8.93
C LEU A 78 0.45 -4.26 9.71
N LEU A 79 -0.17 -5.39 9.35
CA LEU A 79 0.16 -6.69 9.93
C LEU A 79 1.63 -7.07 9.67
N GLY A 80 2.11 -6.95 8.44
CA GLY A 80 3.50 -7.24 8.11
C GLY A 80 4.50 -6.33 8.86
N ALA A 81 4.16 -5.05 9.08
CA ALA A 81 4.95 -4.16 9.92
C ALA A 81 4.94 -4.61 11.39
N TYR A 82 3.80 -5.06 11.89
CA TYR A 82 3.66 -5.59 13.25
C TYR A 82 4.50 -6.87 13.43
N GLU A 83 4.46 -7.80 12.47
CA GLU A 83 5.26 -9.03 12.50
C GLU A 83 6.77 -8.76 12.51
N LYS A 84 7.22 -7.77 11.73
CA LYS A 84 8.62 -7.33 11.76
C LYS A 84 8.99 -6.80 13.15
N MET A 85 8.12 -5.98 13.75
CA MET A 85 8.32 -5.45 15.09
C MET A 85 8.34 -6.56 16.15
N THR A 86 7.41 -7.53 16.12
CA THR A 86 7.38 -8.63 17.09
C THR A 86 8.55 -9.58 16.94
N LYS A 87 9.05 -9.81 15.72
CA LYS A 87 10.31 -10.54 15.50
C LYS A 87 11.48 -9.84 16.19
N LYS A 88 11.56 -8.50 16.10
CA LYS A 88 12.56 -7.72 16.86
C LYS A 88 12.35 -7.80 18.37
N ALA A 89 11.11 -7.80 18.84
CA ALA A 89 10.83 -8.02 20.25
C ALA A 89 11.29 -9.42 20.72
N GLN A 90 11.09 -10.47 19.92
CA GLN A 90 11.57 -11.82 20.20
C GLN A 90 13.11 -11.89 20.29
N GLU A 91 13.82 -11.22 19.38
CA GLU A 91 15.29 -11.12 19.42
C GLU A 91 15.78 -10.47 20.74
N VAL A 92 15.11 -9.41 21.19
CA VAL A 92 15.40 -8.74 22.47
C VAL A 92 15.10 -9.63 23.67
N VAL A 93 13.98 -10.37 23.64
CA VAL A 93 13.59 -11.29 24.71
C VAL A 93 14.57 -12.46 24.82
N ALA A 94 15.11 -12.93 23.71
CA ALA A 94 16.11 -13.99 23.68
C ALA A 94 17.47 -13.55 24.23
N ASN A 95 17.81 -12.26 24.10
CA ASN A 95 19.09 -11.69 24.55
C ASN A 95 18.87 -10.40 25.36
N PRO A 96 18.28 -10.50 26.57
CA PRO A 96 17.80 -9.33 27.28
C PRO A 96 18.94 -8.53 27.89
N THR A 97 19.19 -7.35 27.34
CA THR A 97 20.02 -6.32 27.98
C THR A 97 19.23 -5.02 28.11
N GLY A 98 19.54 -4.21 29.12
CA GLY A 98 18.87 -2.91 29.30
C GLY A 98 18.97 -2.03 28.05
N ALA A 99 20.14 -2.04 27.38
CA ALA A 99 20.36 -1.32 26.12
C ALA A 99 19.53 -1.88 24.96
N ALA A 100 19.41 -3.21 24.81
CA ALA A 100 18.60 -3.81 23.76
C ALA A 100 17.11 -3.51 23.92
N VAL A 101 16.59 -3.60 25.15
CA VAL A 101 15.18 -3.27 25.44
C VAL A 101 14.91 -1.79 25.16
N GLN A 102 15.81 -0.90 25.60
CA GLN A 102 15.64 0.54 25.38
C GLN A 102 15.74 0.90 23.89
N GLY A 103 16.73 0.34 23.16
CA GLY A 103 16.85 0.56 21.72
C GLY A 103 15.66 0.03 20.91
N PHE A 104 15.04 -1.07 21.35
CA PHE A 104 13.78 -1.54 20.76
C PHE A 104 12.64 -0.53 20.97
N ILE A 105 12.48 -0.04 22.20
CA ILE A 105 11.47 0.97 22.54
C ILE A 105 11.67 2.24 21.70
N ASP A 106 12.90 2.73 21.61
CA ASP A 106 13.20 4.03 21.00
C ASP A 106 13.12 4.01 19.47
N VAL A 107 13.32 2.84 18.84
CA VAL A 107 13.39 2.73 17.37
C VAL A 107 12.18 2.02 16.79
N GLN A 108 11.86 0.83 17.30
CA GLN A 108 10.87 -0.04 16.65
C GLN A 108 9.44 0.45 16.89
N ILE A 109 9.14 0.93 18.10
CA ILE A 109 7.79 1.40 18.44
C ILE A 109 7.41 2.68 17.68
N PRO A 110 8.24 3.75 17.64
CA PRO A 110 7.92 4.93 16.86
C PRO A 110 7.79 4.62 15.36
N ALA A 111 8.67 3.76 14.81
CA ALA A 111 8.58 3.34 13.42
C ALA A 111 7.25 2.63 13.10
N PHE A 112 6.83 1.70 13.95
CA PHE A 112 5.54 1.01 13.79
C PHE A 112 4.36 1.99 13.90
N VAL A 113 4.37 2.88 14.90
CA VAL A 113 3.32 3.90 15.10
C VAL A 113 3.22 4.82 13.88
N ALA A 114 4.34 5.27 13.32
CA ALA A 114 4.37 6.09 12.12
C ALA A 114 3.76 5.37 10.90
N ILE A 115 4.07 4.08 10.73
CA ILE A 115 3.47 3.24 9.67
C ILE A 115 1.95 3.15 9.89
N ARG A 116 1.51 2.77 11.09
CA ARG A 116 0.08 2.67 11.44
C ARG A 116 -0.66 3.97 11.13
N ASP A 117 -0.14 5.10 11.59
CA ASP A 117 -0.80 6.39 11.43
C ASP A 117 -0.82 6.84 9.96
N ASN A 118 0.22 6.52 9.19
CA ASN A 118 0.23 6.75 7.75
C ASN A 118 -0.83 5.91 7.02
N ILE A 119 -0.91 4.61 7.30
CA ILE A 119 -1.90 3.72 6.67
C ILE A 119 -3.31 4.13 7.07
N ASN A 120 -3.56 4.39 8.36
CA ASN A 120 -4.88 4.80 8.87
C ASN A 120 -5.38 6.09 8.22
N ARG A 121 -4.52 7.11 8.04
CA ARG A 121 -4.89 8.36 7.34
C ARG A 121 -5.28 8.15 5.88
N ARG A 122 -4.68 7.16 5.21
CA ARG A 122 -4.91 6.84 3.79
C ARG A 122 -6.05 5.87 3.56
N TRP A 123 -6.47 5.15 4.60
CA TRP A 123 -7.59 4.24 4.54
C TRP A 123 -8.89 5.01 4.29
N ARG A 124 -9.76 4.39 3.50
CA ARG A 124 -11.10 4.86 3.17
C ARG A 124 -12.03 3.65 3.24
N PRO A 125 -13.20 3.77 3.88
CA PRO A 125 -14.20 2.72 3.84
C PRO A 125 -14.57 2.38 2.39
N SER A 126 -14.71 1.09 2.12
CA SER A 126 -15.32 0.56 0.91
C SER A 126 -16.84 0.57 1.01
N GLU A 127 -17.54 0.21 -0.06
CA GLU A 127 -19.00 0.01 -0.04
C GLU A 127 -19.43 -1.29 0.67
N THR A 128 -18.47 -2.17 1.02
CA THR A 128 -18.75 -3.49 1.59
C THR A 128 -18.43 -3.52 3.09
N ASP A 129 -19.49 -3.64 3.89
CA ASP A 129 -19.38 -3.65 5.37
C ASP A 129 -18.45 -4.76 5.89
N ALA A 130 -18.50 -5.96 5.29
CA ALA A 130 -17.64 -7.06 5.70
C ALA A 130 -16.14 -6.76 5.52
N VAL A 131 -15.77 -6.08 4.42
CA VAL A 131 -14.39 -5.64 4.18
C VAL A 131 -14.00 -4.58 5.21
N ASN A 132 -14.88 -3.60 5.46
CA ASN A 132 -14.64 -2.54 6.42
C ASN A 132 -14.44 -3.10 7.85
N GLN A 133 -15.27 -4.07 8.25
CA GLN A 133 -15.16 -4.74 9.56
C GLN A 133 -13.86 -5.52 9.70
N ALA A 134 -13.47 -6.30 8.68
CA ALA A 134 -12.23 -7.08 8.72
C ALA A 134 -10.99 -6.16 8.81
N VAL A 135 -11.00 -5.07 8.04
CA VAL A 135 -9.92 -4.07 8.06
C VAL A 135 -9.87 -3.33 9.40
N GLN A 136 -11.02 -2.90 9.94
CA GLN A 136 -11.11 -2.24 11.24
C GLN A 136 -10.59 -3.14 12.37
N ALA A 137 -10.90 -4.45 12.34
CA ALA A 137 -10.43 -5.40 13.34
C ALA A 137 -8.89 -5.46 13.41
N VAL A 138 -8.19 -5.30 12.28
CA VAL A 138 -6.73 -5.18 12.24
C VAL A 138 -6.24 -3.91 12.92
N TYR A 139 -6.81 -2.75 12.58
CA TYR A 139 -6.42 -1.48 13.21
C TYR A 139 -6.68 -1.48 14.71
N ASP A 140 -7.87 -1.91 15.14
CA ASP A 140 -8.25 -1.94 16.55
C ASP A 140 -7.35 -2.88 17.34
N THR A 141 -7.04 -4.06 16.80
CA THR A 141 -6.17 -5.02 17.46
C THR A 141 -4.73 -4.49 17.54
N ALA A 142 -4.18 -3.97 16.44
CA ALA A 142 -2.83 -3.40 16.41
C ALA A 142 -2.70 -2.21 17.37
N GLN A 143 -3.70 -1.31 17.38
CA GLN A 143 -3.75 -0.16 18.30
C GLN A 143 -3.84 -0.61 19.75
N ARG A 144 -4.75 -1.52 20.08
CA ARG A 144 -4.95 -2.04 21.44
C ARG A 144 -3.68 -2.66 21.98
N VAL A 145 -3.02 -3.52 21.20
CA VAL A 145 -1.79 -4.18 21.65
C VAL A 145 -0.65 -3.19 21.84
N CYS A 146 -0.46 -2.25 20.90
CA CYS A 146 0.58 -1.23 21.04
C CYS A 146 0.31 -0.29 22.22
N GLN A 147 -0.94 0.12 22.44
CA GLN A 147 -1.29 0.96 23.58
C GLN A 147 -1.07 0.23 24.91
N SER A 148 -1.42 -1.06 24.98
CA SER A 148 -1.15 -1.88 26.16
C SER A 148 0.35 -1.96 26.46
N TYR A 149 1.18 -2.12 25.43
CA TYR A 149 2.63 -2.13 25.58
C TYR A 149 3.16 -0.79 26.10
N LEU A 150 2.78 0.32 25.45
CA LEU A 150 3.19 1.67 25.83
C LEU A 150 2.81 2.01 27.27
N ASN A 151 1.58 1.68 27.68
CA ASN A 151 1.12 1.85 29.05
C ASN A 151 1.95 1.01 30.03
N GLY A 152 2.30 -0.21 29.65
CA GLY A 152 3.05 -1.14 30.49
C GLY A 152 4.53 -0.77 30.69
N ILE A 153 5.12 0.02 29.77
CA ILE A 153 6.53 0.45 29.86
C ILE A 153 6.72 1.85 30.45
N ASN A 154 5.67 2.67 30.52
CA ASN A 154 5.76 4.03 31.01
C ASN A 154 6.13 4.07 32.51
N GLY A 155 7.27 4.68 32.85
CA GLY A 155 7.79 4.71 34.22
C GLY A 155 8.20 3.34 34.78
N ALA A 156 8.24 2.30 33.95
CA ALA A 156 8.48 0.93 34.40
C ALA A 156 9.97 0.62 34.60
N THR A 157 10.27 -0.31 35.52
CA THR A 157 11.62 -0.85 35.72
C THR A 157 12.10 -1.64 34.49
N ALA A 158 13.40 -1.90 34.38
CA ALA A 158 13.98 -2.68 33.29
C ALA A 158 13.33 -4.07 33.14
N ASP A 159 13.15 -4.79 34.25
CA ASP A 159 12.50 -6.11 34.25
C ASP A 159 11.04 -6.02 33.77
N LYS A 160 10.33 -4.97 34.17
CA LYS A 160 8.94 -4.78 33.75
C LYS A 160 8.85 -4.38 32.27
N LYS A 161 9.80 -3.59 31.75
CA LYS A 161 9.90 -3.31 30.30
C LYS A 161 10.17 -4.59 29.51
N LEU A 162 11.07 -5.44 29.99
CA LEU A 162 11.34 -6.74 29.36
C LEU A 162 10.10 -7.65 29.38
N ALA A 163 9.40 -7.74 30.50
CA ALA A 163 8.17 -8.53 30.61
C ALA A 163 7.09 -8.05 29.63
N ASN A 164 6.88 -6.74 29.50
CA ASN A 164 5.95 -6.19 28.51
C ASN A 164 6.41 -6.44 27.07
N THR A 165 7.73 -6.45 26.81
CA THR A 165 8.28 -6.75 25.47
C THR A 165 8.03 -8.21 25.09
N LYS A 166 8.10 -9.12 26.05
CA LYS A 166 7.66 -10.51 25.87
C LYS A 166 6.17 -10.62 25.55
N ILE A 167 5.31 -9.91 26.29
CA ILE A 167 3.87 -9.88 26.00
C ILE A 167 3.62 -9.36 24.56
N LEU A 168 4.29 -8.29 24.14
CA LEU A 168 4.18 -7.77 22.77
C LEU A 168 4.59 -8.81 21.72
N ALA A 169 5.70 -9.52 21.94
CA ALA A 169 6.16 -10.60 21.08
C ALA A 169 5.13 -11.74 20.97
N ASP A 170 4.55 -12.15 22.10
CA ASP A 170 3.56 -13.24 22.16
C ASP A 170 2.23 -12.88 21.47
N ASN A 171 1.92 -11.59 21.30
CA ASN A 171 0.74 -11.12 20.56
C ASN A 171 0.84 -11.32 19.04
N ALA A 172 1.98 -11.75 18.48
CA ALA A 172 2.14 -11.99 17.05
C ALA A 172 1.08 -12.94 16.47
N THR A 173 0.74 -14.01 17.22
CA THR A 173 -0.26 -15.00 16.81
C THR A 173 -1.67 -14.42 16.69
N ILE A 174 -2.03 -13.48 17.58
CA ILE A 174 -3.35 -12.83 17.55
C ILE A 174 -3.49 -12.03 16.26
N LEU A 175 -2.47 -11.27 15.87
CA LEU A 175 -2.51 -10.45 14.66
C LEU A 175 -2.49 -11.31 13.39
N ARG A 176 -1.72 -12.41 13.38
CA ARG A 176 -1.74 -13.39 12.28
C ARG A 176 -3.12 -14.03 12.07
N SER A 177 -3.88 -14.26 13.15
CA SER A 177 -5.22 -14.83 13.03
C SER A 177 -6.21 -13.94 12.26
N LEU A 178 -5.87 -12.67 12.01
CA LEU A 178 -6.69 -11.73 11.24
C LEU A 178 -6.44 -11.81 9.71
N VAL A 179 -5.41 -12.53 9.27
CA VAL A 179 -5.08 -12.68 7.84
C VAL A 179 -6.15 -13.47 7.07
N PRO A 180 -6.63 -14.66 7.54
CA PRO A 180 -7.65 -15.42 6.81
C PRO A 180 -8.99 -14.66 6.65
N PRO A 181 -9.56 -14.01 7.69
CA PRO A 181 -10.76 -13.19 7.51
C PRO A 181 -10.60 -12.10 6.46
N MET A 182 -9.44 -11.44 6.40
CA MET A 182 -9.14 -10.42 5.40
C MET A 182 -9.07 -10.99 3.97
N ALA A 183 -8.41 -12.12 3.76
CA ALA A 183 -8.36 -12.76 2.45
C ALA A 183 -9.76 -13.18 1.99
N LYS A 184 -10.54 -13.77 2.90
CA LYS A 184 -11.91 -14.26 2.64
C LYS A 184 -12.87 -13.16 2.21
N VAL A 185 -12.86 -11.99 2.86
CA VAL A 185 -13.83 -10.91 2.54
C VAL A 185 -13.64 -10.32 1.15
N VAL A 186 -12.47 -10.49 0.53
CA VAL A 186 -12.20 -10.07 -0.85
C VAL A 186 -12.17 -11.25 -1.83
N GLY A 187 -12.59 -12.45 -1.39
CA GLY A 187 -12.63 -13.64 -2.24
C GLY A 187 -11.25 -14.18 -2.64
N PHE A 188 -10.21 -13.88 -1.87
CA PHE A 188 -8.84 -14.30 -2.17
C PHE A 188 -8.48 -15.58 -1.40
N PRO A 189 -7.69 -16.50 -1.98
CA PRO A 189 -7.17 -17.65 -1.25
C PRO A 189 -6.42 -17.25 0.02
N GLU A 190 -6.56 -18.07 1.06
CA GLU A 190 -5.79 -17.88 2.29
C GLU A 190 -4.28 -18.02 1.98
N PRO A 191 -3.44 -17.05 2.39
CA PRO A 191 -2.00 -17.17 2.19
C PRO A 191 -1.43 -18.30 3.07
N PRO A 192 -0.34 -18.96 2.64
CA PRO A 192 0.33 -19.97 3.44
C PRO A 192 0.76 -19.39 4.79
N ASP A 193 0.62 -20.18 5.85
CA ASP A 193 0.99 -19.84 7.23
C ASP A 193 0.41 -18.52 7.77
N ASN A 194 -0.71 -18.05 7.18
CA ASN A 194 -1.29 -16.75 7.50
C ASN A 194 -0.30 -15.59 7.29
N ASP A 195 0.58 -15.69 6.29
CA ASP A 195 1.63 -14.70 6.04
C ASP A 195 1.02 -13.38 5.51
N ALA A 196 1.13 -12.33 6.32
CA ALA A 196 0.62 -11.00 6.00
C ALA A 196 1.38 -10.32 4.86
N ALA A 197 2.67 -10.59 4.69
CA ALA A 197 3.46 -10.07 3.59
C ALA A 197 3.05 -10.71 2.26
N VAL A 198 2.74 -12.01 2.26
CA VAL A 198 2.15 -12.70 1.10
C VAL A 198 0.79 -12.12 0.76
N LEU A 199 -0.09 -11.92 1.75
CA LEU A 199 -1.38 -11.25 1.51
C LEU A 199 -1.17 -9.84 0.94
N ALA A 200 -0.30 -9.02 1.53
CA ALA A 200 -0.04 -7.67 1.04
C ALA A 200 0.44 -7.64 -0.42
N LYS A 201 1.35 -8.54 -0.79
CA LYS A 201 1.82 -8.72 -2.18
C LYS A 201 0.66 -9.10 -3.10
N ASN A 202 -0.14 -10.08 -2.74
CA ASN A 202 -1.28 -10.54 -3.52
C ASN A 202 -2.33 -9.43 -3.72
N MET A 203 -2.65 -8.69 -2.67
CA MET A 203 -3.58 -7.55 -2.76
C MET A 203 -3.01 -6.43 -3.64
N ARG A 204 -1.69 -6.17 -3.56
CA ARG A 204 -1.03 -5.21 -4.46
C ARG A 204 -1.13 -5.65 -5.91
N GLU A 205 -0.85 -6.91 -6.22
CA GLU A 205 -0.91 -7.45 -7.58
C GLU A 205 -2.32 -7.33 -8.18
N GLU A 206 -3.37 -7.64 -7.39
CA GLU A 206 -4.75 -7.40 -7.83
C GLU A 206 -5.04 -5.90 -8.04
N ARG A 207 -4.57 -5.01 -7.16
CA ARG A 207 -4.69 -3.56 -7.41
C ARG A 207 -3.99 -3.14 -8.70
N SER A 208 -2.76 -3.60 -8.93
CA SER A 208 -1.99 -3.37 -10.15
C SER A 208 -2.79 -3.80 -11.38
N LYS A 209 -3.50 -4.93 -11.30
CA LYS A 209 -4.41 -5.41 -12.34
C LYS A 209 -5.58 -4.49 -12.61
N PHE A 210 -6.33 -4.07 -11.59
CA PHE A 210 -7.42 -3.11 -11.77
C PHE A 210 -6.91 -1.80 -12.36
N MET A 211 -5.74 -1.33 -11.93
CA MET A 211 -5.12 -0.12 -12.44
C MET A 211 -4.75 -0.27 -13.92
N GLY A 212 -4.06 -1.34 -14.29
CA GLY A 212 -3.72 -1.64 -15.67
C GLY A 212 -4.94 -1.77 -16.58
N LEU A 213 -5.99 -2.44 -16.11
CA LEU A 213 -7.25 -2.58 -16.85
C LEU A 213 -7.96 -1.23 -17.03
N ALA A 214 -8.03 -0.42 -15.96
CA ALA A 214 -8.62 0.92 -16.01
C ALA A 214 -7.87 1.80 -17.02
N ALA A 215 -6.54 1.76 -17.00
CA ALA A 215 -5.70 2.47 -17.96
C ALA A 215 -5.91 1.99 -19.41
N GLY A 216 -5.93 0.67 -19.65
CA GLY A 216 -6.10 0.11 -20.99
C GLY A 216 -7.47 0.36 -21.61
N LEU A 217 -8.52 0.45 -20.78
CA LEU A 217 -9.88 0.75 -21.22
C LEU A 217 -10.14 2.26 -21.35
N SER A 218 -9.39 3.07 -20.60
CA SER A 218 -9.47 4.52 -20.68
C SER A 218 -9.19 5.07 -22.10
N LYS A 219 -9.70 6.26 -22.36
CA LYS A 219 -9.39 7.06 -23.56
C LYS A 219 -8.50 8.26 -23.23
N GLU A 220 -8.10 8.37 -21.96
CA GLU A 220 -7.26 9.46 -21.47
C GLU A 220 -5.84 9.39 -22.04
N THR A 221 -5.22 10.54 -22.20
CA THR A 221 -3.78 10.70 -22.51
C THR A 221 -3.13 11.57 -21.44
N GLY A 222 -1.81 11.43 -21.24
CA GLY A 222 -1.08 12.16 -20.20
C GLY A 222 -0.28 11.23 -19.30
N VAL A 223 -0.12 11.61 -18.03
CA VAL A 223 0.67 10.85 -17.04
C VAL A 223 -0.17 10.47 -15.83
N TRP A 224 -0.19 9.19 -15.49
CA TRP A 224 -0.71 8.67 -14.23
C TRP A 224 0.42 8.13 -13.37
N LYS A 225 0.66 8.77 -12.22
CA LYS A 225 1.68 8.39 -11.25
C LYS A 225 1.17 7.33 -10.29
N VAL A 226 1.94 6.26 -10.16
CA VAL A 226 1.63 5.09 -9.31
C VAL A 226 2.90 4.64 -8.60
N GLY A 227 2.79 4.01 -7.43
CA GLY A 227 3.98 3.47 -6.76
C GLY A 227 4.77 2.50 -7.66
N GLU A 228 6.11 2.54 -7.64
CA GLU A 228 6.97 1.73 -8.52
C GLU A 228 6.67 0.22 -8.46
N LEU A 229 6.25 -0.29 -7.31
CA LEU A 229 5.87 -1.71 -7.18
C LEU A 229 4.67 -2.09 -8.06
N HIS A 230 3.76 -1.15 -8.36
CA HIS A 230 2.71 -1.39 -9.34
C HIS A 230 3.28 -1.53 -10.76
N ILE A 231 4.30 -0.75 -11.12
CA ILE A 231 5.00 -0.87 -12.40
C ILE A 231 5.68 -2.23 -12.51
N VAL A 232 6.36 -2.67 -11.45
CA VAL A 232 7.00 -4.00 -11.39
C VAL A 232 5.97 -5.10 -11.63
N ASP A 233 4.81 -5.06 -10.96
CA ASP A 233 3.74 -6.05 -11.14
C ASP A 233 3.24 -6.08 -12.60
N LEU A 234 3.03 -4.90 -13.20
CA LEU A 234 2.55 -4.75 -14.58
C LEU A 234 3.58 -5.24 -15.61
N LEU A 235 4.87 -4.99 -15.41
CA LEU A 235 5.94 -5.40 -16.32
C LEU A 235 6.32 -6.88 -16.18
N SER A 236 6.16 -7.46 -14.99
CA SER A 236 6.51 -8.86 -14.73
C SER A 236 5.61 -9.87 -15.46
N GLY A 237 4.46 -9.42 -15.97
CA GLY A 237 3.44 -10.29 -16.55
C GLY A 237 2.62 -11.07 -15.51
N ALA A 238 2.85 -10.84 -14.20
CA ALA A 238 1.97 -11.35 -13.14
C ALA A 238 0.52 -10.90 -13.35
N VAL A 239 0.36 -9.72 -13.96
CA VAL A 239 -0.92 -9.16 -14.37
C VAL A 239 -1.04 -9.22 -15.89
N LYS A 240 -2.12 -9.82 -16.39
CA LYS A 240 -2.46 -9.80 -17.83
C LYS A 240 -3.30 -8.56 -18.15
N ILE A 241 -2.70 -7.57 -18.81
CA ILE A 241 -3.39 -6.40 -19.37
C ILE A 241 -3.01 -6.19 -20.84
N ASP A 242 -3.90 -5.54 -21.59
CA ASP A 242 -3.59 -5.04 -22.92
C ASP A 242 -2.75 -3.75 -22.82
N THR A 243 -1.48 -3.87 -23.19
CA THR A 243 -0.53 -2.75 -23.19
C THR A 243 -0.50 -1.97 -24.50
N SER A 244 -1.27 -2.38 -25.52
CA SER A 244 -1.24 -1.74 -26.85
C SER A 244 -1.68 -0.27 -26.83
N ARG A 245 -2.51 0.11 -25.85
CA ARG A 245 -3.11 1.45 -25.70
C ARG A 245 -2.45 2.32 -24.64
N ILE A 246 -1.55 1.77 -23.85
CA ILE A 246 -0.88 2.46 -22.74
C ILE A 246 0.64 2.43 -22.94
N ASN A 247 1.35 3.19 -22.12
CA ASN A 247 2.79 3.13 -22.00
C ASN A 247 3.15 2.97 -20.52
N ILE A 248 3.96 1.97 -20.18
CA ILE A 248 4.38 1.71 -18.80
C ILE A 248 5.82 2.21 -18.67
N VAL A 249 6.07 3.08 -17.69
CA VAL A 249 7.36 3.76 -17.51
C VAL A 249 7.83 3.56 -16.06
N THR A 250 9.02 3.01 -15.89
CA THR A 250 9.65 2.89 -14.56
C THR A 250 10.03 4.26 -14.02
N GLN A 251 10.13 4.38 -12.69
CA GLN A 251 10.63 5.59 -12.02
C GLN A 251 11.97 6.06 -12.61
N ASP A 252 12.92 5.15 -12.79
CA ASP A 252 14.25 5.47 -13.33
C ASP A 252 14.18 6.05 -14.74
N THR A 253 13.35 5.45 -15.61
CA THR A 253 13.16 5.93 -16.98
C THR A 253 12.59 7.34 -16.97
N PHE A 254 11.55 7.58 -16.17
CA PHE A 254 10.94 8.90 -16.05
C PHE A 254 11.91 9.95 -15.52
N ASN A 255 12.69 9.61 -14.48
CA ASN A 255 13.68 10.49 -13.88
C ASN A 255 14.80 10.86 -14.88
N ALA A 256 15.25 9.89 -15.69
CA ALA A 256 16.22 10.13 -16.75
C ALA A 256 15.68 11.09 -17.81
N GLU A 257 14.44 10.87 -18.28
CA GLU A 257 13.80 11.76 -19.26
C GLU A 257 13.56 13.17 -18.70
N LEU A 258 13.12 13.27 -17.43
CA LEU A 258 12.91 14.55 -16.73
C LEU A 258 14.22 15.34 -16.64
N LYS A 259 15.31 14.70 -16.20
CA LYS A 259 16.63 15.33 -16.11
C LYS A 259 17.12 15.80 -17.48
N ALA A 260 16.93 15.01 -18.52
CA ALA A 260 17.29 15.38 -19.89
C ALA A 260 16.45 16.54 -20.43
N TRP A 261 15.18 16.63 -20.04
CA TRP A 261 14.34 17.78 -20.35
C TRP A 261 14.80 19.05 -19.63
N GLN A 262 15.08 18.99 -18.32
CA GLN A 262 15.61 20.14 -17.57
C GLN A 262 16.90 20.68 -18.17
N ALA A 263 17.83 19.80 -18.56
CA ALA A 263 19.10 20.18 -19.18
C ALA A 263 18.93 20.90 -20.54
N ARG A 264 17.77 20.77 -21.20
CA ARG A 264 17.44 21.50 -22.44
C ARG A 264 16.87 22.89 -22.18
N LEU A 265 16.33 23.16 -20.99
CA LEU A 265 15.79 24.48 -20.63
C LEU A 265 16.88 25.47 -20.20
N THR A 266 18.06 24.98 -19.84
CA THR A 266 19.19 25.80 -19.35
C THR A 266 20.23 26.09 -20.44
N LYS A 267 19.97 25.73 -21.69
CA LYS A 267 20.79 26.04 -22.86
C LYS A 267 20.11 27.13 -23.67
#